data_AF-A0A2N1UZ74-F1
#
_entry.id   AF-A0A2N1UZ74-F1
#
_cell.length_a   1.000
_cell.length_b   1.000
_cell.length_c   1.000
_cell.angle_alpha   90.00
_cell.angle_beta   90.00
_cell.angle_gamma   90.00
#
_symmetry.space_group_name_H-M   'P 1'
#
loop_
_entity.id
_entity.type
_entity.pdbx_description
1 polymer ?
#
loop_
_entity_poly.entity_id
_entity_poly.type
_entity_poly.pdbx_seq_one_letter_code
_entity_poly.pdbx_strand_id
1 'polypeptide(L)' 'MKNLSLKCYRVIAALALMVTTLNVNTACFVFMYQPKLPEGAEKLKKFK' A
#
# COMPACT_ATOMS: atom_id res chain seq x y z
N MET A 1 16.71 0.41 -23.58
CA MET A 1 15.44 0.99 -23.11
C MET A 1 14.61 0.08 -22.18
N LYS A 2 14.61 -1.25 -22.32
CA LYS A 2 13.84 -2.17 -21.45
C LYS A 2 14.18 -2.07 -19.94
N ASN A 3 15.43 -1.77 -19.59
CA ASN A 3 15.90 -1.74 -18.20
C ASN A 3 15.50 -0.47 -17.42
N LEU A 4 15.29 0.66 -18.10
CA LEU A 4 14.90 1.92 -17.44
C LEU A 4 13.46 1.83 -16.95
N SER A 5 12.57 1.31 -17.81
CA SER A 5 11.16 1.05 -17.48
C SER A 5 11.03 0.10 -16.27
N LEU A 6 11.85 -0.96 -16.22
CA LEU A 6 11.88 -1.91 -15.10
C LEU A 6 12.31 -1.27 -13.77
N LYS A 7 13.25 -0.32 -13.79
CA LYS A 7 13.66 0.45 -12.60
C LYS A 7 12.53 1.35 -12.11
N CYS A 8 11.85 2.06 -13.01
CA CYS A 8 10.70 2.91 -12.66
C CYS A 8 9.56 2.08 -12.05
N TYR A 9 9.22 0.93 -12.64
CA TYR A 9 8.17 0.06 -12.09
C TYR A 9 8.51 -0.48 -10.70
N ARG A 10 9.79 -0.79 -10.42
CA ARG A 10 10.22 -1.18 -9.07
C ARG A 10 10.01 -0.06 -8.05
N VAL A 11 10.34 1.18 -8.41
CA VAL A 11 10.14 2.34 -7.53
C VAL A 11 8.66 2.58 -7.28
N ILE A 12 7.84 2.52 -8.34
CA ILE A 12 6.38 2.68 -8.22
C ILE A 12 5.78 1.57 -7.36
N ALA A 13 6.21 0.31 -7.54
CA ALA A 13 5.76 -0.81 -6.72
C ALA A 13 6.12 -0.63 -5.24
N ALA A 14 7.36 -0.20 -4.95
CA ALA A 14 7.79 0.09 -3.58
C ALA A 14 6.98 1.24 -2.95
N LEU A 15 6.71 2.29 -3.72
CA LEU A 15 5.88 3.41 -3.26
C LEU A 15 4.44 2.97 -2.97
N ALA A 16 3.84 2.17 -3.84
CA ALA A 16 2.50 1.65 -3.64
C ALA A 16 2.40 0.79 -2.37
N LEU A 17 3.40 -0.06 -2.12
CA LEU A 17 3.49 -0.84 -0.88
C LEU A 17 3.61 0.06 0.35
N MET A 18 4.44 1.10 0.29
CA MET A 18 4.61 2.06 1.39
C MET A 18 3.29 2.78 1.71
N VAL A 19 2.62 3.34 0.70
CA VAL A 19 1.33 4.05 0.88
C VAL A 19 0.27 3.12 1.45
N THR A 20 0.16 1.90 0.93
CA THR A 20 -0.80 0.90 1.43
C THR A 20 -0.51 0.53 2.88
N THR A 21 0.78 0.31 3.21
CA THR A 21 1.21 0.01 4.58
C THR A 21 0.86 1.15 5.54
N LEU A 22 1.07 2.40 5.15
CA LEU A 22 0.68 3.54 5.97
C LEU A 22 -0.82 3.55 6.20
N ASN A 23 -1.62 3.42 5.14
CA ASN A 23 -3.07 3.50 5.21
C ASN A 23 -3.68 2.45 6.16
N VAL A 24 -3.22 1.19 6.07
CA VAL A 24 -3.76 0.11 6.94
C VAL A 24 -3.33 0.22 8.41
N ASN A 25 -2.32 1.04 8.71
CA ASN A 25 -1.78 1.22 10.07
C ASN A 25 -2.19 2.53 10.73
N THR A 26 -2.66 3.51 9.97
CA THR A 26 -3.22 4.75 10.52
C THR A 26 -4.66 4.55 10.98
N ALA A 27 -4.99 5.06 12.17
CA ALA A 27 -6.36 5.12 12.67
C ALA A 27 -7.16 6.17 11.87
N CYS A 28 -7.85 5.73 10.80
CA CYS A 28 -8.65 6.64 9.99
C CYS A 28 -9.99 6.97 10.67
N PHE A 29 -10.15 8.20 11.15
CA PHE A 29 -11.46 8.80 11.46
C PHE A 29 -12.17 9.36 10.21
N VAL A 30 -11.43 9.62 9.13
CA VAL A 30 -11.92 10.35 7.94
C VAL A 30 -12.64 9.45 6.93
N PHE A 31 -12.31 8.16 6.86
CA PHE A 31 -12.86 7.20 5.90
C PHE A 31 -13.69 6.11 6.61
N MET A 32 -14.65 6.49 7.45
CA MET A 32 -15.49 5.53 8.20
C MET A 32 -16.24 4.53 7.31
N TYR A 33 -16.54 4.89 6.06
CA TYR A 33 -17.22 4.02 5.08
C TYR A 33 -16.27 3.51 3.98
N GLN A 34 -14.99 3.30 4.30
CA GLN A 34 -14.05 2.78 3.31
C GLN A 34 -14.49 1.39 2.84
N PRO A 35 -14.44 1.08 1.53
CA PRO A 35 -14.65 -0.28 1.06
C PRO A 35 -13.64 -1.23 1.71
N LYS A 36 -14.02 -2.51 1.75
CA LYS A 36 -13.14 -3.56 2.28
C LYS A 36 -11.80 -3.53 1.55
N LEU A 37 -10.71 -3.52 2.31
CA LEU A 37 -9.36 -3.55 1.77
C LEU A 37 -9.13 -4.80 0.90
N PRO A 38 -8.22 -4.74 -0.08
CA PRO A 38 -7.91 -5.90 -0.92
C PRO A 38 -7.36 -7.06 -0.08
N GLU A 39 -7.60 -8.27 -0.54
CA GLU A 39 -7.14 -9.51 0.11
C GLU A 39 -5.61 -9.49 0.28
N GLY A 40 -5.10 -9.89 1.45
CA GLY A 40 -3.68 -9.85 1.78
C GLY A 40 -3.16 -8.52 2.33
N ALA A 41 -3.94 -7.42 2.28
CA ALA A 41 -3.54 -6.16 2.89
C ALA A 41 -3.41 -6.25 4.41
N GLU A 42 -4.09 -7.22 5.06
CA GLU A 42 -3.95 -7.48 6.49
C GLU A 42 -2.51 -7.81 6.91
N LYS A 43 -1.69 -8.36 6.01
CA LYS A 43 -0.28 -8.69 6.26
C LYS A 43 0.59 -7.45 6.47
N LEU A 44 0.12 -6.29 6.01
CA LEU A 44 0.83 -5.02 6.16
C LEU A 44 0.49 -4.32 7.48
N LYS A 45 -0.48 -4.83 8.25
CA LYS A 45 -0.86 -4.31 9.56
C LYS A 45 0.22 -4.64 10.60
N LYS A 46 0.64 -3.64 11.38
CA LYS A 46 1.68 -3.70 12.42
C LYS A 46 1.13 -3.94 13.81
N PHE A 47 -0.18 -3.77 14.00
CA PHE A 47 -0.86 -4.01 15.27
C PHE A 47 -1.62 -5.33 15.19
N LYS A 48 -1.54 -6.12 16.27
CA LYS A 48 -2.17 -7.44 16.39
C LYS A 48 -3.70 -7.37 16.22
#